data_AF-A0A2D6XCA4-F1
#
_entry.id   AF-A0A2D6XCA4-F1
#
_cell.length_a   1.000
_cell.length_b   1.000
_cell.length_c   1.000
_cell.angle_alpha   90.00
_cell.angle_beta   90.00
_cell.angle_gamma   90.00
#
_symmetry.space_group_name_H-M   'P 1'
#
loop_
_entity.id
_entity.type
_entity.pdbx_description
1 polymer ?
#
loop_
_entity_poly.entity_id
_entity_poly.type
_entity_poly.pdbx_seq_one_letter_code
_entity_poly.pdbx_strand_id
1 'polypeptide(L)' 'MASLDFVYDMKEKLEKDNIEFAICIVRHSEEESKVDMHLNLLSDESADVVCRAFHKVCEYDEGRDDEDTDIFFDNE' A
#
# COMPACT_ATOMS: atom_id res chain seq x y z
N MET A 1 18.24 3.55 -0.84
CA MET A 1 17.11 3.84 0.05
C MET A 1 16.51 5.15 -0.43
N ALA A 2 15.28 5.14 -0.96
CA ALA A 2 14.54 6.39 -1.11
C ALA A 2 14.46 7.02 0.29
N SER A 3 14.85 8.30 0.44
CA SER A 3 14.65 8.95 1.74
C SER A 3 13.15 9.06 1.99
N LEU A 4 12.73 9.08 3.25
CA LEU A 4 11.34 9.36 3.61
C LEU A 4 10.84 10.65 2.93
N ASP A 5 11.74 11.63 2.74
CA ASP A 5 11.43 12.88 2.02
C ASP A 5 10.95 12.63 0.60
N PHE A 6 11.53 11.67 -0.13
CA PHE A 6 11.04 11.31 -1.47
C PHE A 6 9.58 10.82 -1.44
N VAL A 7 9.22 10.03 -0.44
CA VAL A 7 7.85 9.52 -0.29
C VAL A 7 6.88 10.65 0.01
N TYR A 8 7.27 11.59 0.87
CA TYR A 8 6.46 12.78 1.15
C TYR A 8 6.34 13.71 -0.06
N ASP A 9 7.41 13.94 -0.79
CA ASP A 9 7.41 14.73 -2.03
C ASP A 9 6.49 14.10 -3.10
N MET A 10 6.51 12.77 -3.21
CA MET A 10 5.65 12.03 -4.13
C MET A 10 4.19 12.14 -3.71
N LYS A 11 3.90 11.95 -2.42
CA LYS A 11 2.56 12.13 -1.83
C LYS A 11 2.01 13.52 -2.19
N GLU A 12 2.78 14.58 -1.93
CA GLU A 12 2.34 15.96 -2.21
C GLU A 12 2.04 16.21 -3.70
N LYS A 13 2.80 15.60 -4.61
CA LYS A 13 2.54 15.72 -6.05
C LYS A 13 1.27 15.00 -6.46
N LEU A 14 1.07 13.77 -5.97
CA LEU A 14 -0.13 12.99 -6.27
C LEU A 14 -1.40 13.66 -5.72
N GLU A 15 -1.33 14.27 -4.53
CA GLU A 15 -2.42 15.07 -3.98
C GLU A 15 -2.73 16.30 -4.85
N LYS A 16 -1.70 17.01 -5.32
CA LYS A 16 -1.86 18.20 -6.21
C LYS A 16 -2.52 17.84 -7.55
N ASP A 17 -2.17 16.69 -8.09
CA ASP A 17 -2.72 16.21 -9.36
C ASP A 17 -4.09 15.51 -9.20
N ASN A 18 -4.63 15.47 -7.97
CA ASN A 18 -5.90 14.86 -7.61
C ASN A 18 -5.98 13.38 -8.04
N ILE A 19 -4.86 12.66 -7.87
CA ILE A 19 -4.72 11.25 -8.19
C ILE A 19 -5.00 10.45 -6.92
N GLU A 20 -5.80 9.38 -7.04
CA GLU A 20 -6.01 8.44 -5.95
C GLU A 20 -4.76 7.57 -5.75
N PHE A 21 -4.33 7.41 -4.50
CA PHE A 21 -3.16 6.58 -4.19
C PHE A 21 -3.25 5.92 -2.81
N ALA A 22 -2.53 4.81 -2.71
CA ALA A 22 -2.18 4.15 -1.46
C ALA A 22 -0.66 3.95 -1.43
N ILE A 23 0.01 4.57 -0.46
CA ILE A 23 1.45 4.41 -0.24
C ILE A 23 1.64 3.63 1.06
N CYS A 24 2.34 2.49 0.96
CA CYS A 24 2.69 1.65 2.09
C CYS A 24 4.20 1.74 2.33
N ILE A 25 4.61 2.12 3.54
CA ILE A 25 6.01 2.20 3.95
C ILE A 25 6.23 1.12 5.00
N VAL A 26 6.98 0.07 4.62
CA VAL A 26 7.37 -0.99 5.54
C VAL A 26 8.75 -0.67 6.11
N ARG A 27 8.81 -0.52 7.43
CA ARG A 27 10.04 -0.31 8.19
C ARG A 27 10.31 -1.55 9.04
N HIS A 28 11.31 -2.32 8.64
CA HIS A 28 11.78 -3.46 9.42
C HIS A 28 12.95 -3.05 10.32
N SER A 29 12.84 -3.31 11.61
CA SER A 29 13.94 -3.25 12.57
C SER A 29 14.05 -4.58 13.31
N GLU A 30 15.20 -4.87 13.91
CA GLU A 30 15.43 -6.12 14.65
C GLU A 30 14.43 -6.34 15.81
N GLU A 31 13.85 -5.26 16.34
CA GLU A 31 12.94 -5.31 17.49
C GLU A 31 11.46 -5.11 17.11
N GLU A 32 11.16 -4.45 15.98
CA GLU A 32 9.79 -4.13 15.59
C GLU A 32 9.66 -3.94 14.07
N SER A 33 8.61 -4.53 13.49
CA SER A 33 8.20 -4.22 12.11
C SER A 33 7.04 -3.24 12.15
N LYS A 34 7.22 -2.06 11.53
CA LYS A 34 6.18 -1.02 11.43
C LYS A 34 5.76 -0.85 9.98
N VAL A 35 4.46 -0.64 9.79
CA VAL A 35 3.89 -0.29 8.50
C VAL A 35 3.18 1.05 8.65
N ASP A 36 3.61 2.05 7.88
CA ASP A 36 2.91 3.33 7.77
C ASP A 36 2.16 3.36 6.44
N MET A 37 0.87 3.70 6.48
CA MET A 37 0.04 3.83 5.29
C MET A 37 -0.42 5.27 5.10
N HIS A 38 -0.25 5.79 3.88
CA HIS A 38 -0.80 7.06 3.44
C HIS A 38 -1.83 6.78 2.33
N LEU A 39 -3.07 7.19 2.56
CA LEU A 39 -4.17 6.98 1.63
C LEU A 39 -4.74 8.33 1.21
N ASN A 40 -4.94 8.52 -0.10
CA ASN A 40 -5.77 9.58 -0.66
C ASN A 40 -6.75 8.92 -1.63
N LEU A 41 -7.94 8.62 -1.15
CA LEU A 41 -8.99 7.95 -1.91
C LEU A 41 -10.15 8.95 -1.99
N LEU A 42 -10.49 9.32 -3.22
CA LEU A 42 -11.45 10.38 -3.54
C LEU A 42 -12.87 9.81 -3.66
N SER A 43 -13.01 8.49 -3.75
CA SER A 43 -14.30 7.78 -3.73
C SER A 43 -14.37 6.68 -2.67
N ASP A 44 -15.58 6.48 -2.14
CA ASP A 44 -15.88 5.38 -1.21
C ASP A 44 -15.64 4.01 -1.84
N GLU A 45 -15.83 3.88 -3.16
CA GLU A 45 -15.57 2.66 -3.91
C GLU A 45 -14.07 2.32 -3.95
N SER A 46 -13.22 3.33 -4.15
CA SER A 46 -11.76 3.17 -4.12
C SER A 46 -11.26 2.76 -2.72
N ALA A 47 -11.86 3.32 -1.66
CA ALA A 47 -11.59 2.90 -0.28
C ALA A 47 -11.93 1.42 -0.04
N ASP A 48 -13.10 0.98 -0.50
CA ASP A 48 -13.53 -0.42 -0.38
C ASP A 48 -12.63 -1.38 -1.17
N VAL A 49 -12.15 -0.99 -2.36
CA VAL A 49 -11.25 -1.81 -3.17
C VAL A 49 -9.89 -1.95 -2.49
N VAL A 50 -9.32 -0.85 -1.96
CA VAL A 50 -8.04 -0.87 -1.25
C VAL A 50 -8.14 -1.70 0.03
N CYS A 51 -9.20 -1.52 0.83
CA CYS A 51 -9.43 -2.33 2.03
C CYS A 51 -9.55 -3.82 1.70
N ARG A 52 -10.28 -4.20 0.63
CA ARG A 52 -10.40 -5.59 0.19
C ARG A 52 -9.07 -6.17 -0.30
N ALA A 53 -8.29 -5.40 -1.04
CA ALA A 53 -6.96 -5.82 -1.49
C ALA A 53 -6.00 -6.04 -0.32
N PHE A 54 -6.00 -5.12 0.67
CA PHE A 54 -5.23 -5.29 1.90
C PHE A 54 -5.69 -6.49 2.72
N HIS A 55 -7.00 -6.69 2.86
CA HIS A 55 -7.55 -7.84 3.58
C HIS A 55 -7.09 -9.15 2.95
N LYS A 56 -7.16 -9.27 1.61
CA LYS A 56 -6.62 -10.43 0.89
C LYS A 56 -5.15 -10.66 1.23
N VAL A 57 -4.32 -9.62 1.15
CA VAL A 57 -2.87 -9.71 1.46
C VAL A 57 -2.61 -10.15 2.90
N CYS A 58 -3.41 -9.66 3.86
CA CYS A 58 -3.29 -10.05 5.26
C CYS A 58 -3.83 -11.46 5.54
N GLU A 59 -4.89 -11.88 4.84
CA GLU A 59 -5.49 -13.22 4.95
C GLU A 59 -4.63 -14.32 4.30
N TYR A 60 -3.70 -13.97 3.40
CA TYR A 60 -2.72 -14.91 2.85
C TYR A 60 -1.83 -15.58 3.92
N ASP A 61 -1.87 -15.12 5.17
CA ASP A 61 -1.17 -15.73 6.32
C ASP A 61 -2.00 -16.86 7.01
N GLU A 62 -3.30 -16.98 6.74
CA GLU A 62 -4.16 -18.04 7.29
C GLU A 62 -4.56 -19.08 6.22
N GLY A 63 -3.57 -19.66 5.55
CA GLY A 63 -3.72 -20.94 4.84
C GLY A 63 -4.56 -20.90 3.56
N ARG A 64 -3.88 -20.68 2.42
CA ARG A 64 -4.28 -20.96 1.01
C ARG A 64 -5.75 -21.34 0.73
N ASP A 65 -6.41 -20.55 -0.12
CA ASP A 65 -6.83 -20.92 -1.49
C ASP A 65 -7.75 -19.81 -1.99
N ASP A 66 -7.26 -18.95 -2.88
CA ASP A 66 -8.10 -18.35 -3.91
C ASP A 66 -7.19 -17.93 -5.07
N GLU A 67 -7.31 -18.71 -6.14
CA GLU A 67 -6.89 -18.34 -7.49
C GLU A 67 -7.45 -16.94 -7.82
N ASP A 68 -6.70 -16.12 -8.55
CA ASP A 68 -7.09 -14.81 -9.09
C ASP A 68 -6.61 -13.54 -8.37
N THR A 69 -5.40 -13.51 -7.80
CA THR A 69 -4.71 -12.20 -7.68
C THR A 69 -3.21 -12.36 -7.85
N ASP A 70 -2.73 -12.29 -9.09
CA ASP A 70 -1.31 -12.12 -9.39
C ASP A 70 -0.87 -10.70 -8.94
N ILE A 71 -0.47 -10.57 -7.68
CA ILE A 71 0.24 -9.37 -7.21
C ILE A 71 1.68 -9.50 -7.69
N PHE A 72 1.97 -8.92 -8.86
CA PHE A 72 3.33 -8.81 -9.37
C PHE A 72 4.12 -7.80 -8.53
N PHE A 73 5.01 -8.29 -7.67
CA PHE A 73 6.09 -7.48 -7.13
C PHE A 73 7.20 -7.43 -8.17
N ASP A 74 7.10 -6.50 -9.13
CA ASP A 74 8.20 -6.24 -10.06
C ASP A 74 9.37 -5.65 -9.26
N ASN A 75 10.35 -6.52 -8.96
CA ASN A 75 11.67 -6.13 -8.48
C ASN A 75 12.63 -6.19 -9.68
N GLU A 76 12.74 -5.09 -10.43
CA GLU A 76 13.93 -4.79 -11.25
C GLU A 76 14.97 -4.01 -10.44
#